data_AF-M5BEV8-F1
#
_entry.id   AF-M5BEV8-F1
#
_cell.length_a   1.000
_cell.length_b   1.000
_cell.length_c   1.000
_cell.angle_alpha   90.00
_cell.angle_beta   90.00
_cell.angle_gamma   90.00
#
_symmetry.space_group_name_H-M   'P 1'
#
loop_
_entity.id
_entity.type
_entity.pdbx_description
1 polymer ?
#
loop_
_entity_poly.entity_id
_entity_poly.type
_entity_poly.pdbx_seq_one_letter_code
_entity_poly.pdbx_strand_id
1 'polypeptide(L)'
;VWYWGDMVMNYWGYMGSYVLMIGHGLCSSGMFCLANILYERLHSRSLYINKGMMNFMPSMSLWWFLLMSSNMAAPPSLNLVGEISLINSLMSWSWISMLLLMMISFFSASYSLYLYSYVQHGDYYIGVYSYYTGVSREYLLLMLHWFPLNVLILSVDYGMIWF
;
A
#
# COMPACT_ATOMS: atom_id res chain seq x y z
N VAL A 1 6.17 -9.80 -8.37
CA VAL A 1 5.27 -10.97 -8.25
C VAL A 1 4.41 -11.07 -9.49
N TRP A 2 3.43 -10.20 -9.68
CA TRP A 2 2.91 -9.61 -10.93
C TRP A 2 3.41 -10.17 -12.27
N TYR A 3 4.48 -9.58 -12.82
CA TYR A 3 5.08 -10.02 -14.08
C TYR A 3 5.44 -11.51 -14.09
N TRP A 4 5.84 -12.06 -12.94
CA TRP A 4 6.16 -13.48 -12.83
C TRP A 4 4.89 -14.34 -12.86
N GLY A 5 3.77 -13.86 -12.30
CA GLY A 5 2.45 -14.46 -12.43
C GLY A 5 1.95 -14.52 -13.88
N ASP A 6 2.12 -13.41 -14.61
CA ASP A 6 1.79 -13.36 -16.04
C ASP A 6 2.61 -14.35 -16.86
N MET A 7 3.91 -14.46 -16.57
CA MET A 7 4.82 -15.36 -17.29
C MET A 7 4.48 -16.85 -17.13
N VAL A 8 3.76 -17.24 -16.08
CA VAL A 8 3.32 -18.63 -15.87
C VAL A 8 2.19 -19.01 -16.85
N MET A 9 1.51 -18.04 -17.46
CA MET A 9 0.42 -18.25 -18.44
C MET A 9 -0.73 -19.13 -17.93
N ASN A 10 -0.93 -19.17 -16.60
CA ASN A 10 -2.06 -19.84 -15.97
C ASN A 10 -3.20 -18.84 -15.75
N TYR A 11 -4.44 -19.31 -15.87
CA TYR A 11 -5.64 -18.49 -15.65
C TYR A 11 -5.61 -17.78 -14.29
N TRP A 12 -5.30 -18.51 -13.22
CA TRP A 12 -5.11 -17.95 -11.87
C TRP A 12 -3.97 -16.94 -11.77
N GLY A 13 -2.91 -17.12 -12.56
CA GLY A 13 -1.78 -16.19 -12.62
C GLY A 13 -2.15 -14.87 -13.29
N TYR A 14 -2.89 -14.93 -14.39
CA TYR A 14 -3.36 -13.75 -15.14
C TYR A 14 -4.43 -12.95 -14.39
N MET A 15 -5.39 -13.63 -13.76
CA MET A 15 -6.37 -12.92 -12.91
C MET A 15 -5.70 -12.30 -11.68
N GLY A 16 -4.79 -13.06 -11.07
CA GLY A 16 -4.03 -12.60 -9.93
C GLY A 16 -3.16 -11.40 -10.24
N SER A 17 -2.44 -11.41 -11.36
CA SER A 17 -1.62 -10.27 -11.78
C SER A 17 -2.50 -9.05 -12.11
N TYR A 18 -3.66 -9.22 -12.72
CA TYR A 18 -4.54 -8.08 -13.05
C TYR A 18 -5.15 -7.42 -11.81
N VAL A 19 -5.71 -8.22 -10.89
CA VAL A 19 -6.38 -7.73 -9.67
C VAL A 19 -5.43 -6.92 -8.80
N LEU A 20 -4.26 -7.49 -8.60
CA LEU A 20 -3.25 -6.88 -7.76
C LEU A 20 -2.88 -5.53 -8.46
N MET A 21 -2.92 -5.40 -9.82
CA MET A 21 -2.33 -4.26 -10.62
C MET A 21 -3.06 -2.98 -10.32
N ILE A 22 -4.36 -3.16 -10.25
CA ILE A 22 -5.32 -2.16 -9.82
C ILE A 22 -5.10 -1.85 -8.33
N GLY A 23 -5.02 -2.87 -7.47
CA GLY A 23 -4.88 -2.70 -6.02
C GLY A 23 -3.60 -1.94 -5.62
N HIS A 24 -2.44 -2.39 -6.10
CA HIS A 24 -1.15 -1.74 -5.86
C HIS A 24 -1.06 -0.38 -6.55
N GLY A 25 -1.67 -0.21 -7.74
CA GLY A 25 -1.73 1.08 -8.42
C GLY A 25 -2.40 2.15 -7.57
N LEU A 26 -3.61 1.86 -7.05
CA LEU A 26 -4.37 2.78 -6.20
C LEU A 26 -3.71 3.00 -4.83
N CYS A 27 -3.13 1.95 -4.24
CA CYS A 27 -2.48 2.04 -2.95
C CYS A 27 -1.19 2.88 -3.02
N SER A 28 -0.37 2.66 -4.06
CA SER A 28 0.89 3.39 -4.24
C SER A 28 0.67 4.87 -4.56
N SER A 29 -0.30 5.21 -5.41
CA SER A 29 -0.66 6.62 -5.67
C SER A 29 -1.15 7.35 -4.41
N GLY A 30 -1.92 6.66 -3.55
CA GLY A 30 -2.32 7.19 -2.24
C GLY A 30 -1.12 7.49 -1.32
N MET A 31 -0.13 6.59 -1.26
CA MET A 31 1.09 6.81 -0.47
C MET A 31 1.95 7.96 -1.04
N PHE A 32 2.04 8.11 -2.36
CA PHE A 32 2.71 9.26 -2.98
C PHE A 32 1.99 10.58 -2.67
N CYS A 33 0.65 10.57 -2.65
CA CYS A 33 -0.13 11.73 -2.24
C CYS A 33 0.17 12.12 -0.78
N LEU A 34 0.22 11.15 0.12
CA LEU A 34 0.61 11.37 1.53
C LEU A 34 2.03 11.94 1.66
N ALA A 35 2.99 11.41 0.90
CA ALA A 35 4.36 11.93 0.89
C ALA A 35 4.42 13.38 0.39
N ASN A 36 3.60 13.73 -0.61
CA ASN A 36 3.48 15.11 -1.11
C ASN A 36 2.87 16.05 -0.07
N ILE A 37 1.84 15.61 0.64
CA ILE A 37 1.22 16.39 1.72
C ILE A 37 2.25 16.69 2.85
N LEU A 38 3.12 15.73 3.18
CA LEU A 38 4.23 15.98 4.10
C LEU A 38 5.27 16.94 3.50
N TYR A 39 5.57 16.79 2.21
CA TYR A 39 6.52 17.65 1.50
C TYR A 39 6.04 19.11 1.41
N GLU A 40 4.75 19.37 1.21
CA GLU A 40 4.20 20.73 1.20
C GLU A 40 4.37 21.46 2.55
N ARG A 41 4.51 20.72 3.65
CA ARG A 41 4.66 21.29 5.00
C ARG A 41 6.12 21.46 5.42
N LEU A 42 6.93 20.44 5.15
CA LEU A 42 8.32 20.40 5.59
C LEU A 42 9.30 20.89 4.52
N HIS A 43 8.85 21.01 3.28
CA HIS A 43 9.67 21.31 2.10
C HIS A 43 10.88 20.37 1.92
N SER A 44 10.90 19.24 2.62
CA SER A 44 11.95 18.22 2.57
C SER A 44 11.38 16.83 2.32
N ARG A 45 12.08 16.05 1.49
CA ARG A 45 11.76 14.63 1.24
C ARG A 45 12.51 13.66 2.14
N SER A 46 13.39 14.17 3.00
CA SER A 46 14.18 13.33 3.91
C SER A 46 13.30 12.79 5.02
N LEU A 47 13.23 11.46 5.13
CA LEU A 47 12.45 10.78 6.16
C LEU A 47 12.83 11.25 7.57
N TYR A 48 14.11 11.57 7.81
CA TYR A 48 14.63 11.97 9.12
C TYR A 48 13.98 13.24 9.66
N ILE A 49 13.69 14.20 8.78
CA ILE A 49 13.02 15.46 9.14
C ILE A 49 11.52 15.21 9.34
N ASN A 50 10.95 14.25 8.60
CA ASN A 50 9.53 13.94 8.60
C ASN A 50 9.08 13.01 9.76
N LYS A 51 9.86 12.89 10.83
CA LYS A 51 9.58 12.00 11.97
C LYS A 51 8.57 12.62 12.95
N GLY A 52 7.77 11.78 13.60
CA GLY A 52 6.89 12.18 14.72
C GLY A 52 5.59 12.88 14.30
N MET A 53 5.10 12.61 13.10
CA MET A 53 3.91 13.29 12.55
C MET A 53 2.60 12.98 13.28
N MET A 54 2.54 11.90 14.05
CA MET A 54 1.35 11.49 14.80
C MET A 54 0.95 12.51 15.88
N ASN A 55 1.92 13.19 16.49
CA ASN A 55 1.65 14.21 17.51
C ASN A 55 1.03 15.48 16.91
N PHE A 56 1.34 15.80 15.65
CA PHE A 56 0.84 17.00 14.99
C PHE A 56 -0.49 16.77 14.27
N MET A 57 -0.64 15.64 13.57
CA MET A 57 -1.80 15.36 12.72
C MET A 57 -2.27 13.92 12.87
N PRO A 58 -2.96 13.60 13.98
CA PRO A 58 -3.41 12.24 14.24
C PRO A 58 -4.43 11.74 13.21
N SER A 59 -5.22 12.64 12.63
CA SER A 59 -6.14 12.29 11.54
C SER A 59 -5.42 11.89 10.25
N MET A 60 -4.25 12.48 9.96
CA MET A 60 -3.42 12.06 8.80
C MET A 60 -2.64 10.78 9.07
N SER A 61 -2.25 10.52 10.32
CA SER A 61 -1.59 9.26 10.67
C SER A 61 -2.53 8.05 10.48
N LEU A 62 -3.85 8.23 10.68
CA LEU A 62 -4.85 7.19 10.35
C LEU A 62 -4.86 6.86 8.86
N TRP A 63 -4.81 7.85 7.97
CA TRP A 63 -4.76 7.61 6.52
C TRP A 63 -3.47 6.91 6.10
N TRP A 64 -2.34 7.28 6.72
CA TRP A 64 -1.08 6.55 6.57
C TRP A 64 -1.23 5.09 6.96
N PHE A 65 -1.83 4.81 8.12
CA PHE A 65 -2.03 3.44 8.58
C PHE A 65 -2.92 2.63 7.62
N LEU A 66 -4.06 3.20 7.20
CA LEU A 66 -4.99 2.53 6.30
C LEU A 66 -4.34 2.16 4.97
N LEU A 67 -3.67 3.11 4.30
CA LEU A 67 -3.01 2.86 3.01
C LEU A 67 -1.80 1.93 3.16
N MET A 68 -1.03 2.02 4.25
CA MET A 68 0.08 1.09 4.50
C MET A 68 -0.43 -0.33 4.77
N SER A 69 -1.54 -0.48 5.49
CA SER A 69 -2.14 -1.79 5.76
C SER A 69 -2.65 -2.47 4.49
N SER A 70 -3.24 -1.72 3.55
CA SER A 70 -3.61 -2.26 2.23
C SER A 70 -2.39 -2.62 1.39
N ASN A 71 -1.26 -1.92 1.55
CA ASN A 71 -0.02 -2.26 0.86
C ASN A 71 0.63 -3.54 1.43
N MET A 72 0.54 -3.77 2.75
CA MET A 72 1.01 -4.99 3.42
C MET A 72 0.12 -6.22 3.14
N ALA A 73 -0.89 -6.09 2.26
CA ALA A 73 -1.87 -7.13 2.00
C ALA A 73 -2.57 -7.63 3.28
N ALA A 74 -2.92 -6.72 4.20
CA ALA A 74 -3.69 -7.09 5.39
C ALA A 74 -5.10 -7.60 5.00
N PRO A 75 -5.70 -8.52 5.77
CA PRO A 75 -7.12 -8.89 5.59
C PRO A 75 -7.95 -7.67 6.02
N PRO A 76 -8.97 -7.16 5.29
CA PRO A 76 -9.49 -7.36 3.94
C PRO A 76 -8.90 -6.36 2.91
N SER A 77 -8.15 -6.85 1.91
CA SER A 77 -7.59 -6.01 0.83
C SER A 77 -7.52 -6.73 -0.51
N LEU A 78 -7.58 -5.99 -1.62
CA LEU A 78 -7.39 -6.55 -2.98
C LEU A 78 -6.02 -7.18 -3.17
N ASN A 79 -5.00 -6.57 -2.56
CA ASN A 79 -3.62 -7.04 -2.69
C ASN A 79 -3.48 -8.46 -2.14
N LEU A 80 -4.15 -8.79 -1.03
CA LEU A 80 -4.16 -10.15 -0.48
C LEU A 80 -4.81 -11.16 -1.44
N VAL A 81 -5.95 -10.81 -2.06
CA VAL A 81 -6.61 -11.72 -3.01
C VAL A 81 -5.73 -12.01 -4.21
N GLY A 82 -5.11 -10.98 -4.78
CA GLY A 82 -4.18 -11.16 -5.88
C GLY A 82 -2.93 -11.95 -5.46
N GLU A 83 -2.35 -11.69 -4.28
CA GLU A 83 -1.17 -12.44 -3.81
C GLU A 83 -1.48 -13.94 -3.62
N ILE A 84 -2.64 -14.29 -3.06
CA ILE A 84 -3.04 -15.70 -2.89
C ILE A 84 -3.18 -16.40 -4.24
N SER A 85 -3.86 -15.77 -5.21
CA SER A 85 -4.01 -16.35 -6.55
C SER A 85 -2.66 -16.50 -7.27
N LEU A 86 -1.74 -15.55 -7.09
CA LEU A 86 -0.38 -15.64 -7.62
C LEU A 86 0.43 -16.76 -6.96
N ILE A 87 0.35 -16.93 -5.64
CA ILE A 87 1.00 -18.02 -4.92
C ILE A 87 0.53 -19.37 -5.46
N ASN A 88 -0.78 -19.55 -5.67
CA ASN A 88 -1.33 -20.79 -6.24
C ASN A 88 -0.81 -21.05 -7.66
N SER A 89 -0.75 -20.00 -8.50
CA SER A 89 -0.24 -20.15 -9.87
C SER A 89 1.25 -20.50 -9.92
N LEU A 90 2.07 -19.89 -9.08
CA LEU A 90 3.52 -20.10 -9.05
C LEU A 90 3.89 -21.45 -8.43
N MET A 91 3.09 -21.88 -7.46
CA MET A 91 3.17 -23.22 -6.89
C MET A 91 3.01 -24.32 -7.94
N SER A 92 2.09 -24.13 -8.88
CA SER A 92 1.90 -25.09 -9.97
C SER A 92 3.10 -25.16 -10.92
N TRP A 93 3.93 -24.10 -11.00
CA TRP A 93 5.07 -24.05 -11.90
C TRP A 93 6.33 -24.69 -11.30
N SER A 94 6.69 -24.34 -10.06
CA SER A 94 7.80 -25.02 -9.36
C SER A 94 7.71 -24.87 -7.84
N TRP A 95 8.05 -25.94 -7.11
CA TRP A 95 8.06 -25.92 -5.64
C TRP A 95 9.11 -24.96 -5.04
N ILE A 96 10.21 -24.70 -5.75
CA ILE A 96 11.27 -23.79 -5.32
C ILE A 96 10.76 -22.33 -5.27
N SER A 97 9.77 -21.99 -6.11
CA SER A 97 9.19 -20.64 -6.16
C SER A 97 8.58 -20.19 -4.83
N MET A 98 8.09 -21.13 -3.99
CA MET A 98 7.50 -20.80 -2.70
C MET A 98 8.45 -20.13 -1.73
N LEU A 99 9.68 -20.63 -1.64
CA LEU A 99 10.64 -20.10 -0.67
C LEU A 99 10.98 -18.66 -1.02
N LEU A 100 11.13 -18.36 -2.32
CA LEU A 100 11.35 -17.01 -2.82
C LEU A 100 10.13 -16.10 -2.55
N LEU A 101 8.90 -16.58 -2.77
CA LEU A 101 7.68 -15.82 -2.51
C LEU A 101 7.48 -15.47 -1.03
N MET A 102 7.76 -16.41 -0.14
CA MET A 102 7.69 -16.15 1.31
C MET A 102 8.69 -15.08 1.74
N MET A 103 9.91 -15.13 1.22
CA MET A 103 10.92 -14.11 1.54
C MET A 103 10.52 -12.73 1.01
N ILE A 104 10.04 -12.65 -0.24
CA ILE A 104 9.66 -11.37 -0.86
C ILE A 104 8.47 -10.73 -0.13
N SER A 105 7.43 -11.51 0.17
CA SER A 105 6.25 -11.01 0.91
C SER A 105 6.65 -10.51 2.30
N PHE A 106 7.48 -11.26 3.03
CA PHE A 106 7.96 -10.82 4.35
C PHE A 106 8.78 -9.52 4.30
N PHE A 107 9.72 -9.39 3.35
CA PHE A 107 10.49 -8.15 3.20
C PHE A 107 9.63 -6.95 2.78
N SER A 108 8.62 -7.17 1.94
CA SER A 108 7.69 -6.10 1.55
C SER A 108 6.85 -5.60 2.73
N ALA A 109 6.35 -6.53 3.55
CA ALA A 109 5.56 -6.23 4.73
C ALA A 109 6.39 -5.49 5.79
N SER A 110 7.61 -5.96 6.07
CA SER A 110 8.53 -5.30 7.01
C SER A 110 8.93 -3.89 6.55
N TYR A 111 9.14 -3.65 5.25
CA TYR A 111 9.40 -2.31 4.72
C TYR A 111 8.23 -1.35 4.96
N SER A 112 6.99 -1.79 4.74
CA SER A 112 5.80 -0.95 4.95
C SER A 112 5.64 -0.55 6.43
N LEU A 113 5.83 -1.50 7.36
CA LEU A 113 5.81 -1.22 8.79
C LEU A 113 6.95 -0.30 9.21
N TYR A 114 8.15 -0.52 8.67
CA TYR A 114 9.30 0.33 8.93
C TYR A 114 9.01 1.77 8.51
N LEU A 115 8.50 1.99 7.30
CA LEU A 115 8.22 3.33 6.79
C LEU A 115 7.13 4.03 7.63
N TYR A 116 6.06 3.31 8.01
CA TYR A 116 5.03 3.86 8.90
C TYR A 116 5.63 4.28 10.25
N SER A 117 6.41 3.40 10.88
CA SER A 117 7.01 3.69 12.18
C SER A 117 7.99 4.86 12.13
N TYR A 118 8.75 4.98 11.05
CA TYR A 118 9.75 6.03 10.92
C TYR A 118 9.14 7.42 10.70
N VAL A 119 8.02 7.51 9.97
CA VAL A 119 7.33 8.79 9.70
C VAL A 119 6.41 9.18 10.85
N GLN A 120 5.65 8.23 11.39
CA GLN A 120 4.59 8.55 12.35
C GLN A 120 5.05 8.53 13.81
N HIS A 121 5.92 7.59 14.20
CA HIS A 121 6.33 7.43 15.59
C HIS A 121 7.61 8.20 15.94
N GLY A 122 7.71 8.53 17.23
CA GLY A 122 8.88 9.16 17.84
C GLY A 122 8.79 10.68 17.96
N ASP A 123 9.84 11.28 18.48
CA ASP A 123 9.88 12.71 18.76
C ASP A 123 10.08 13.52 17.48
N TYR A 124 9.40 14.67 17.43
CA TYR A 124 9.43 15.57 16.30
C TYR A 124 10.73 16.37 16.22
N TYR A 125 11.13 16.74 15.00
CA TYR A 125 12.25 17.63 14.79
C TYR A 125 11.88 19.07 15.18
N ILE A 126 12.61 19.63 16.14
CA ILE A 126 12.34 20.95 16.75
C ILE A 126 12.63 22.12 15.80
N GLY A 127 13.41 21.89 14.73
CA GLY A 127 13.86 22.93 13.81
C GLY A 127 12.83 23.38 12.76
N VAL A 128 11.58 22.93 12.84
CA VAL A 128 10.55 23.29 11.86
C VAL A 128 9.56 24.29 12.47
N TYR A 129 9.45 25.46 11.83
CA TYR A 129 8.77 26.63 12.38
C TYR A 129 7.38 26.94 11.79
N SER A 130 6.94 26.28 10.71
CA SER A 130 5.65 26.58 10.07
C SER A 130 4.84 25.34 9.77
N TYR A 131 3.67 25.23 10.40
CA TYR A 131 2.73 24.14 10.18
C TYR A 131 1.30 24.64 10.06
N TYR A 132 0.58 24.17 9.06
CA TYR A 132 -0.88 24.28 8.96
C TYR A 132 -1.49 22.87 9.07
N THR A 133 -2.58 22.70 9.82
CA THR A 133 -3.29 21.41 10.02
C THR A 133 -3.91 20.88 8.72
N GLY A 134 -4.37 19.62 8.70
CA GLY A 134 -4.90 19.01 7.47
C GLY A 134 -5.98 19.84 6.75
N VAL A 135 -5.85 19.98 5.42
CA VAL A 135 -6.79 20.72 4.57
C VAL A 135 -7.91 19.78 4.11
N SER A 136 -9.15 20.27 4.00
CA SER A 136 -10.29 19.47 3.49
C SER A 136 -10.02 18.82 2.12
N ARG A 137 -9.34 19.55 1.22
CA ARG A 137 -8.91 19.05 -0.10
C ARG A 137 -8.05 17.78 0.01
N GLU A 138 -7.12 17.74 0.97
CA GLU A 138 -6.22 16.61 1.14
C GLU A 138 -6.97 15.38 1.62
N TYR A 139 -7.89 15.53 2.57
CA TYR A 139 -8.74 14.43 3.01
C TYR A 139 -9.63 13.90 1.88
N LEU A 140 -10.16 14.78 1.04
CA LEU A 140 -10.99 14.38 -0.11
C LEU A 140 -10.17 13.59 -1.14
N LEU A 141 -8.92 14.00 -1.39
CA LEU A 141 -7.99 13.24 -2.24
C LEU A 141 -7.69 11.85 -1.66
N LEU A 142 -7.45 11.74 -0.35
CA LEU A 142 -7.19 10.45 0.30
C LEU A 142 -8.41 9.54 0.30
N MET A 143 -9.59 10.10 0.56
CA MET A 143 -10.87 9.40 0.47
C MET A 143 -11.09 8.82 -0.93
N LEU A 144 -10.77 9.59 -1.99
CA LEU A 144 -10.90 9.13 -3.37
C LEU A 144 -9.96 7.99 -3.74
N HIS A 145 -8.86 7.78 -3.01
CA HIS A 145 -7.98 6.62 -3.21
C HIS A 145 -8.44 5.42 -2.38
N TRP A 146 -8.85 5.65 -1.13
CA TRP A 146 -9.22 4.59 -0.20
C TRP A 146 -10.60 4.00 -0.49
N PHE A 147 -11.58 4.83 -0.83
CA PHE A 147 -12.94 4.38 -1.13
C PHE A 147 -13.02 3.38 -2.29
N PRO A 148 -12.46 3.65 -3.50
CA PRO A 148 -12.52 2.68 -4.59
C PRO A 148 -11.75 1.40 -4.26
N LEU A 149 -10.65 1.49 -3.49
CA LEU A 149 -9.90 0.32 -3.07
C LEU A 149 -10.78 -0.64 -2.25
N ASN A 150 -11.63 -0.12 -1.35
CA ASN A 150 -12.55 -0.98 -0.57
C ASN A 150 -13.78 -1.43 -1.36
N VAL A 151 -14.35 -0.57 -2.19
CA VAL A 151 -15.50 -0.97 -3.04
C VAL A 151 -15.10 -2.09 -3.98
N LEU A 152 -13.90 -2.01 -4.55
CA LEU A 152 -13.38 -3.03 -5.46
C LEU A 152 -13.24 -4.40 -4.78
N ILE A 153 -12.97 -4.46 -3.46
CA ILE A 153 -12.95 -5.73 -2.68
C ILE A 153 -14.31 -6.43 -2.73
N LEU A 154 -15.40 -5.66 -2.61
CA LEU A 154 -16.76 -6.21 -2.62
C LEU A 154 -17.18 -6.73 -4.00
N SER A 155 -16.55 -6.23 -5.07
CA SER A 155 -16.83 -6.63 -6.44
C SER A 155 -15.78 -7.59 -7.03
N VAL A 156 -14.83 -8.10 -6.25
CA VAL A 156 -13.75 -8.97 -6.77
C VAL A 156 -14.30 -10.22 -7.42
N ASP A 157 -15.40 -10.76 -6.88
CA ASP A 157 -16.05 -11.95 -7.43
C ASP A 157 -16.44 -11.77 -8.89
N TYR A 158 -16.95 -10.59 -9.28
CA TYR A 158 -17.29 -10.32 -10.68
C TYR A 158 -16.05 -10.20 -11.56
N GLY A 159 -14.96 -9.61 -11.05
CA GLY A 159 -13.72 -9.43 -11.80
C GLY A 159 -12.94 -10.74 -12.04
N MET A 160 -12.97 -11.65 -11.08
CA MET A 160 -12.30 -12.96 -11.17
C MET A 160 -13.07 -13.98 -12.02
N ILE A 161 -14.39 -13.80 -12.19
CA ILE A 161 -15.26 -14.76 -12.91
C ILE A 161 -15.43 -14.39 -14.39
N TRP A 162 -15.33 -13.11 -14.76
CA TRP A 162 -15.66 -12.62 -16.11
C TRP A 162 -14.51 -12.62 -17.12
N PHE A 163 -13.26 -12.65 -16.67
CA PHE A 163 -12.09 -12.84 -17.51
C PHE A 163 -11.64 -14.29 -17.44
#